data_AF-A0A1I7UGR8-F1
#
_entry.id   AF-A0A1I7UGR8-F1
#
_cell.length_a   1.000
_cell.length_b   1.000
_cell.length_c   1.000
_cell.angle_alpha   90.00
_cell.angle_beta   90.00
_cell.angle_gamma   90.00
#
_symmetry.space_group_name_H-M   'P 1'
#
loop_
_entity.id
_entity.type
_entity.pdbx_description
1 polymer ?
#
loop_
_entity_poly.entity_id
_entity_poly.type
_entity_poly.pdbx_seq_one_letter_code
_entity_poly.pdbx_strand_id
1 'polypeptide(L)'
;MSWFLGQWFEALIAKLVILPYQMGSRGPPVYGWWTSEIAQVKLAQNEVIPLFLASWVLWHYIYSMMFSLVAFVIERLWATVLIEDYEHVPRRHIPILLILLTNLITIPYSYFIVNYRIPFWIAFGQCVVNGVFVVCGYVAFWRFNLFLKGREGKYSLARKFQIEENIRSFQLAFRMVIAAALYLSVALFILVLVIFKVFQGFEPYLDHLFDTSRPNPKLDCHLVCALLEGSFFESDAVD
;
A
#
# COMPACT_ATOMS: atom_id res chain seq x y z
N MET A 1 15.82 -1.90 2.53
CA MET A 1 14.70 -1.15 1.90
C MET A 1 14.54 -1.40 0.40
N SER A 2 15.58 -1.78 -0.36
CA SER A 2 15.45 -2.13 -1.79
C SER A 2 14.46 -3.26 -2.12
N TRP A 3 14.09 -4.09 -1.12
CA TRP A 3 13.02 -5.07 -1.24
C TRP A 3 11.68 -4.47 -1.70
N PHE A 4 11.33 -3.28 -1.20
CA PHE A 4 10.10 -2.60 -1.59
C PHE A 4 10.10 -2.15 -3.06
N LEU A 5 11.27 -1.99 -3.69
CA LEU A 5 11.38 -1.77 -5.14
C LEU A 5 11.06 -3.05 -5.91
N GLY A 6 11.37 -4.22 -5.36
CA GLY A 6 11.03 -5.52 -5.93
C GLY A 6 9.52 -5.77 -5.98
N GLN A 7 8.78 -5.24 -5.01
CA GLN A 7 7.31 -5.34 -4.97
C GLN A 7 6.62 -4.58 -6.10
N TRP A 8 7.32 -3.67 -6.78
CA TRP A 8 6.80 -3.06 -8.00
C TRP A 8 6.61 -4.08 -9.14
N PHE A 9 7.44 -5.14 -9.19
CA PHE A 9 7.27 -6.23 -10.15
C PHE A 9 6.04 -7.09 -9.84
N GLU A 10 5.70 -7.29 -8.57
CA GLU A 10 4.45 -7.95 -8.16
C GLU A 10 3.23 -7.19 -8.72
N ALA A 11 3.23 -5.86 -8.57
CA ALA A 11 2.19 -5.02 -9.14
C ALA A 11 2.15 -5.15 -10.67
N LEU A 12 3.29 -5.04 -11.34
CA LEU A 12 3.38 -5.11 -12.81
C LEU A 12 2.83 -6.44 -13.35
N ILE A 13 3.23 -7.58 -12.76
CA ILE A 13 2.78 -8.90 -13.18
C ILE A 13 1.26 -9.03 -13.00
N ALA A 14 0.74 -8.62 -11.83
CA ALA A 14 -0.70 -8.59 -11.61
C ALA A 14 -1.40 -7.77 -12.69
N LYS A 15 -0.88 -6.59 -13.03
CA LYS A 15 -1.47 -5.73 -14.07
C LYS A 15 -1.51 -6.35 -15.44
N LEU A 16 -0.45 -7.03 -15.85
CA LEU A 16 -0.40 -7.69 -17.15
C LEU A 16 -1.49 -8.75 -17.31
N VAL A 17 -1.86 -9.45 -16.23
CA VAL A 17 -2.94 -10.45 -16.23
C VAL A 17 -4.32 -9.79 -16.33
N ILE A 18 -4.49 -8.64 -15.67
CA ILE A 18 -5.77 -7.96 -15.50
C ILE A 18 -6.17 -7.18 -16.76
N LEU A 19 -5.19 -6.53 -17.37
CA LEU A 19 -5.36 -5.59 -18.45
C LEU A 19 -6.20 -6.06 -19.65
N PRO A 20 -6.02 -7.30 -20.13
CA PRO A 20 -6.83 -7.84 -21.23
C PRO A 20 -8.34 -7.80 -20.95
N TYR A 21 -8.74 -7.96 -19.68
CA TYR A 21 -10.14 -7.94 -19.28
C TYR A 21 -10.71 -6.52 -19.26
N GLN A 22 -9.91 -5.53 -18.87
CA GLN A 22 -10.33 -4.12 -18.83
C GLN A 22 -10.41 -3.48 -20.23
N MET A 23 -9.52 -3.88 -21.13
CA MET A 23 -9.54 -3.40 -22.52
C MET A 23 -10.62 -4.09 -23.37
N GLY A 24 -11.32 -5.08 -22.82
CA GLY A 24 -12.30 -5.87 -23.56
C GLY A 24 -11.68 -6.77 -24.64
N SER A 25 -10.40 -7.14 -24.50
CA SER A 25 -9.75 -8.04 -25.47
C SER A 25 -10.11 -9.52 -25.24
N ARG A 26 -10.60 -9.85 -24.04
CA ARG A 26 -11.08 -11.21 -23.66
C ARG A 26 -12.59 -11.27 -23.37
N GLY A 27 -13.36 -10.24 -23.70
CA GLY A 27 -14.79 -10.16 -23.41
C GLY A 27 -15.34 -8.73 -23.52
N PRO A 28 -16.60 -8.46 -23.14
CA PRO A 28 -17.07 -7.09 -22.99
C PRO A 28 -16.16 -6.34 -22.00
N PRO A 29 -15.73 -5.11 -22.30
CA PRO A 29 -14.82 -4.38 -21.42
C PRO A 29 -15.50 -4.16 -20.08
N VAL A 30 -14.89 -4.68 -19.02
CA VAL A 30 -15.38 -4.42 -17.67
C VAL A 30 -14.69 -3.16 -17.15
N TYR A 31 -15.46 -2.07 -17.15
CA TYR A 31 -15.08 -0.82 -16.52
C TYR A 31 -15.60 -0.81 -15.09
N GLY A 32 -14.75 -0.35 -14.17
CA GLY A 32 -15.11 -0.24 -12.77
C GLY A 32 -14.31 -1.19 -11.89
N TRP A 33 -13.95 -0.64 -10.74
CA TRP A 33 -13.43 -1.40 -9.63
C TRP A 33 -14.51 -2.33 -9.14
N TRP A 34 -15.72 -1.83 -8.91
CA TRP A 34 -16.86 -2.64 -8.48
C TRP A 34 -17.98 -2.67 -9.50
N THR A 35 -18.67 -3.80 -9.55
CA THR A 35 -19.97 -3.92 -10.20
C THR A 35 -20.95 -4.62 -9.27
N SER A 36 -22.17 -4.09 -9.20
CA SER A 36 -23.28 -4.72 -8.47
C SER A 36 -24.02 -5.72 -9.36
N GLU A 37 -23.74 -5.71 -10.67
CA GLU A 37 -24.41 -6.52 -11.66
C GLU A 37 -23.48 -7.65 -12.12
N ILE A 38 -23.56 -8.79 -11.42
CA ILE A 38 -22.81 -10.02 -11.71
C ILE A 38 -23.03 -10.48 -13.16
N ALA A 39 -24.22 -10.21 -13.72
CA ALA A 39 -24.59 -10.55 -15.09
C ALA A 39 -23.74 -9.88 -16.19
N GLN A 40 -23.06 -8.78 -15.89
CA GLN A 40 -22.16 -8.11 -16.83
C GLN A 40 -20.79 -8.80 -16.95
N VAL A 41 -20.47 -9.70 -16.01
CA VAL A 41 -19.17 -10.39 -15.91
C VAL A 41 -19.29 -11.81 -16.45
N LYS A 42 -19.20 -11.97 -17.77
CA LYS A 42 -19.10 -13.30 -18.39
C LYS A 42 -17.64 -13.72 -18.45
N LEU A 43 -17.13 -14.34 -17.38
CA LEU A 43 -15.80 -14.95 -17.37
C LEU A 43 -15.87 -16.46 -17.65
N ALA A 44 -14.90 -16.96 -18.41
CA ALA A 44 -14.69 -18.40 -18.50
C ALA A 44 -14.19 -18.93 -17.15
N GLN A 45 -14.68 -20.11 -16.74
CA GLN A 45 -14.35 -20.71 -15.43
C GLN A 45 -12.83 -20.90 -15.23
N ASN A 46 -12.08 -21.09 -16.31
CA ASN A 46 -10.61 -21.23 -16.30
C ASN A 46 -9.87 -19.90 -16.08
N GLU A 47 -10.53 -18.76 -16.23
CA GLU A 47 -9.95 -17.41 -16.10
C GLU A 47 -10.15 -16.81 -14.71
N VAL A 48 -10.97 -17.44 -13.86
CA VAL A 48 -11.28 -16.97 -12.50
C VAL A 48 -10.06 -17.07 -11.58
N ILE A 49 -9.35 -18.20 -11.59
CA ILE A 49 -8.16 -18.44 -10.76
C ILE A 49 -7.02 -17.45 -11.04
N PRO A 50 -6.57 -17.24 -12.30
CA PRO A 50 -5.50 -16.28 -12.57
C PRO A 50 -5.90 -14.85 -12.22
N LEU A 51 -7.18 -14.48 -12.38
CA LEU A 51 -7.67 -13.16 -11.99
C LEU A 51 -7.71 -12.99 -10.47
N PHE A 52 -8.14 -14.02 -9.73
CA PHE A 52 -8.10 -14.03 -8.27
C PHE A 52 -6.67 -13.85 -7.76
N LEU A 53 -5.72 -14.62 -8.31
CA LEU A 53 -4.31 -14.53 -7.93
C LEU A 53 -3.74 -13.14 -8.23
N ALA A 54 -4.05 -12.59 -9.41
CA ALA A 54 -3.60 -11.26 -9.81
C ALA A 54 -4.16 -10.16 -8.89
N SER A 55 -5.44 -10.22 -8.56
CA SER A 55 -6.07 -9.32 -7.59
C SER A 55 -5.43 -9.44 -6.19
N TRP A 56 -5.17 -10.66 -5.70
CA TRP A 56 -4.52 -10.88 -4.41
C TRP A 56 -3.11 -10.30 -4.34
N VAL A 57 -2.29 -10.52 -5.37
CA VAL A 57 -0.94 -9.96 -5.47
C VAL A 57 -0.99 -8.44 -5.55
N LEU A 58 -1.97 -7.87 -6.27
CA LEU A 58 -2.14 -6.42 -6.36
C LEU A 58 -2.50 -5.80 -5.00
N TRP A 59 -3.38 -6.42 -4.23
CA TRP A 59 -3.71 -5.96 -2.88
C TRP A 59 -2.54 -6.12 -1.91
N HIS A 60 -1.78 -7.21 -2.02
CA HIS A 60 -0.56 -7.40 -1.26
C HIS A 60 0.41 -6.23 -1.47
N TYR A 61 0.64 -5.84 -2.72
CA TYR A 61 1.46 -4.69 -3.09
C TYR A 61 0.95 -3.39 -2.47
N ILE A 62 -0.35 -3.08 -2.59
CA ILE A 62 -0.94 -1.84 -2.08
C ILE A 62 -0.73 -1.72 -0.56
N TYR A 63 -1.04 -2.77 0.19
CA TYR A 63 -0.88 -2.74 1.65
C TYR A 63 0.58 -2.79 2.07
N SER A 64 1.43 -3.54 1.38
CA SER A 64 2.87 -3.51 1.64
C SER A 64 3.45 -2.11 1.45
N MET A 65 3.01 -1.37 0.44
CA MET A 65 3.42 0.02 0.26
C MET A 65 2.96 0.92 1.43
N MET A 66 1.72 0.76 1.93
CA MET A 66 1.25 1.50 3.10
C MET A 66 2.07 1.22 4.36
N PHE A 67 2.27 -0.07 4.67
CA PHE A 67 3.02 -0.49 5.84
C PHE A 67 4.53 -0.20 5.71
N SER A 68 5.07 -0.10 4.49
CA SER A 68 6.47 0.29 4.27
C SER A 68 6.78 1.69 4.78
N LEU A 69 5.83 2.64 4.69
CA LEU A 69 6.02 4.01 5.20
C LEU A 69 6.13 4.01 6.73
N VAL A 70 5.33 3.17 7.39
CA VAL A 70 5.38 2.94 8.84
C VAL A 70 6.70 2.29 9.24
N ALA A 71 7.10 1.22 8.54
CA ALA A 71 8.37 0.52 8.77
C ALA A 71 9.58 1.44 8.57
N PHE A 72 9.52 2.34 7.60
CA PHE A 72 10.56 3.34 7.36
C PHE A 72 10.69 4.32 8.53
N VAL A 73 9.58 4.85 9.04
CA VAL A 73 9.60 5.74 10.21
C VAL A 73 10.16 5.02 11.45
N ILE A 74 9.75 3.76 11.66
CA ILE A 74 10.27 2.93 12.76
C ILE A 74 11.78 2.71 12.62
N GLU A 75 12.27 2.34 11.43
CA GLU A 75 13.71 2.19 11.15
C GLU A 75 14.48 3.45 11.58
N ARG A 76 13.97 4.63 11.20
CA ARG A 76 14.63 5.90 11.49
C ARG A 76 14.60 6.27 12.97
N LEU A 77 13.50 5.99 13.67
CA LEU A 77 13.42 6.18 15.13
C LEU A 77 14.45 5.31 15.84
N TRP A 78 14.55 4.03 15.49
CA TRP A 78 15.53 3.10 16.05
C TRP A 78 16.97 3.51 15.73
N ALA A 79 17.25 3.98 14.51
CA ALA A 79 18.56 4.49 14.14
C ALA A 79 18.99 5.68 15.00
N THR A 80 18.04 6.52 15.41
CA THR A 80 18.29 7.73 16.22
C THR A 80 18.47 7.42 17.70
N VAL A 81 17.69 6.48 18.23
CA VAL A 81 17.83 6.00 19.63
C VAL A 81 19.16 5.27 19.80
N LEU A 82 19.53 4.43 18.85
CA LEU A 82 20.75 3.62 18.91
C LEU A 82 21.97 4.36 18.33
N ILE A 83 22.06 5.69 18.36
CA ILE A 83 23.18 6.39 17.71
C ILE A 83 24.55 6.06 18.33
N GLU A 84 24.58 5.62 19.59
CA GLU A 84 25.82 5.35 20.33
C GLU A 84 26.57 4.12 19.80
N ASP A 85 25.86 3.05 19.46
CA ASP A 85 26.49 1.80 18.99
C ASP A 85 26.72 1.80 17.46
N TYR A 86 26.65 2.96 16.80
CA TYR A 86 26.55 3.02 15.32
C TYR A 86 27.84 2.54 14.63
N GLU A 87 28.99 2.81 15.26
CA GLU A 87 30.30 2.45 14.72
C GLU A 87 30.69 0.98 14.97
N HIS A 88 30.03 0.31 15.92
CA HIS A 88 30.52 -0.97 16.44
C HIS A 88 29.78 -2.18 15.86
N VAL A 89 28.54 -2.00 15.40
CA VAL A 89 27.69 -3.12 14.95
C VAL A 89 26.95 -2.79 13.64
N PRO A 90 27.15 -3.57 12.55
CA PRO A 90 26.36 -3.41 11.33
C PRO A 90 24.91 -3.87 11.53
N ARG A 91 23.94 -2.97 11.31
CA ARG A 91 22.52 -3.16 11.71
C ARG A 91 21.60 -3.67 10.61
N ARG A 92 22.06 -4.60 9.79
CA ARG A 92 21.24 -5.16 8.71
C ARG A 92 20.01 -5.94 9.22
N HIS A 93 20.04 -6.42 10.46
CA HIS A 93 18.95 -7.19 11.07
C HIS A 93 17.67 -6.37 11.29
N ILE A 94 17.76 -5.08 11.64
CA ILE A 94 16.59 -4.21 11.89
C ILE A 94 15.71 -4.10 10.63
N PRO A 95 16.22 -3.66 9.46
CA PRO A 95 15.40 -3.57 8.26
C PRO A 95 14.95 -4.94 7.74
N ILE A 96 15.73 -6.02 7.94
CA ILE A 96 15.31 -7.38 7.55
C ILE A 96 14.10 -7.82 8.39
N LEU A 97 14.16 -7.63 9.71
CA LEU A 97 13.06 -7.97 10.60
C LEU A 97 11.81 -7.16 10.29
N LEU A 98 11.95 -5.86 9.98
CA LEU A 98 10.84 -5.01 9.57
C LEU A 98 10.20 -5.47 8.25
N ILE A 99 11.01 -5.90 7.27
CA ILE A 99 10.50 -6.45 6.01
C ILE A 99 9.73 -7.75 6.27
N LEU A 100 10.28 -8.67 7.07
CA LEU A 100 9.63 -9.93 7.39
C LEU A 100 8.30 -9.71 8.12
N LEU A 101 8.27 -8.83 9.12
CA LEU A 101 7.03 -8.48 9.83
C LEU A 101 6.01 -7.84 8.91
N THR A 102 6.44 -6.94 8.01
CA THR A 102 5.53 -6.29 7.07
C THR A 102 4.87 -7.33 6.17
N ASN A 103 5.64 -8.23 5.55
CA ASN A 103 5.09 -9.27 4.67
C ASN A 103 4.23 -10.29 5.44
N LEU A 104 4.62 -10.64 6.67
CA LEU A 104 3.85 -11.54 7.52
C LEU A 104 2.45 -10.97 7.83
N ILE A 105 2.32 -9.66 7.91
CA ILE A 105 1.03 -8.98 8.13
C ILE A 105 0.28 -8.79 6.80
N THR A 106 0.97 -8.34 5.75
CA THR A 106 0.30 -7.91 4.50
C THR A 106 -0.22 -9.06 3.66
N ILE A 107 0.45 -10.22 3.67
CA ILE A 107 0.03 -11.42 2.92
C ILE A 107 -1.35 -11.96 3.40
N PRO A 108 -1.58 -12.23 4.69
CA PRO A 108 -2.90 -12.67 5.16
C PRO A 108 -3.92 -11.54 5.05
N TYR A 109 -3.51 -10.29 5.28
CA TYR A 109 -4.41 -9.14 5.18
C TYR A 109 -4.97 -8.96 3.76
N SER A 110 -4.14 -9.09 2.72
CA SER A 110 -4.61 -9.01 1.33
C SER A 110 -5.52 -10.18 0.97
N TYR A 111 -5.26 -11.38 1.50
CA TYR A 111 -6.15 -12.53 1.30
C TYR A 111 -7.54 -12.28 1.89
N PHE A 112 -7.62 -11.75 3.12
CA PHE A 112 -8.92 -11.45 3.75
C PHE A 112 -9.70 -10.35 3.02
N ILE A 113 -9.01 -9.36 2.45
CA ILE A 113 -9.64 -8.30 1.66
C ILE A 113 -10.27 -8.87 0.37
N VAL A 114 -9.54 -9.70 -0.37
CA VAL A 114 -10.07 -10.30 -1.62
C VAL A 114 -11.25 -11.23 -1.35
N ASN A 115 -11.26 -11.92 -0.21
CA ASN A 115 -12.38 -12.78 0.21
C ASN A 115 -13.51 -12.01 0.92
N TYR A 116 -13.53 -10.68 0.85
CA TYR A 116 -14.54 -9.81 1.47
C TYR A 116 -14.73 -10.02 2.99
N ARG A 117 -13.75 -10.62 3.67
CA ARG A 117 -13.80 -10.84 5.14
C ARG A 117 -13.54 -9.54 5.91
N ILE A 118 -12.88 -8.58 5.28
CA ILE A 118 -12.63 -7.26 5.83
C ILE A 118 -13.43 -6.24 5.01
N PRO A 119 -14.41 -5.54 5.61
CA PRO A 119 -15.16 -4.51 4.91
C PRO A 119 -14.27 -3.31 4.56
N PHE A 120 -14.62 -2.65 3.47
CA PHE A 120 -13.89 -1.50 2.93
C PHE A 120 -13.61 -0.40 3.97
N TRP A 121 -14.55 -0.12 4.87
CA TRP A 121 -14.38 0.90 5.92
C TRP A 121 -13.25 0.60 6.90
N ILE A 122 -13.03 -0.68 7.24
CA ILE A 122 -11.92 -1.09 8.11
C ILE A 122 -10.60 -0.91 7.37
N ALA A 123 -10.55 -1.30 6.10
CA ALA A 123 -9.39 -1.08 5.24
C ALA A 123 -9.03 0.41 5.10
N PHE A 124 -10.04 1.26 4.88
CA PHE A 124 -9.87 2.71 4.84
C PHE A 124 -9.38 3.26 6.18
N GLY A 125 -9.97 2.83 7.29
CA GLY A 125 -9.53 3.21 8.63
C GLY A 125 -8.07 2.87 8.89
N GLN A 126 -7.61 1.69 8.47
CA GLN A 126 -6.21 1.29 8.58
C GLN A 126 -5.28 2.21 7.80
N CYS A 127 -5.65 2.65 6.59
CA CYS A 127 -4.88 3.62 5.81
C CYS A 127 -4.74 4.96 6.55
N VAL A 128 -5.83 5.45 7.16
CA VAL A 128 -5.80 6.68 7.98
C VAL A 128 -4.90 6.51 9.20
N VAL A 129 -5.00 5.40 9.92
CA VAL A 129 -4.16 5.09 11.08
C VAL A 129 -2.68 5.05 10.71
N ASN A 130 -2.32 4.42 9.58
CA ASN A 130 -0.95 4.41 9.09
C ASN A 130 -0.45 5.83 8.76
N GLY A 131 -1.28 6.66 8.13
CA GLY A 131 -0.96 8.06 7.84
C GLY A 131 -0.73 8.87 9.12
N VAL A 132 -1.59 8.74 10.12
CA VAL A 132 -1.43 9.38 11.43
C VAL A 132 -0.15 8.91 12.11
N PHE A 133 0.16 7.61 12.07
CA PHE A 133 1.39 7.07 12.65
C PHE A 133 2.64 7.69 12.02
N VAL A 134 2.67 7.87 10.69
CA VAL A 134 3.78 8.52 10.00
C VAL A 134 3.97 9.97 10.47
N VAL A 135 2.88 10.73 10.60
CA VAL A 135 2.92 12.12 11.09
C VAL A 135 3.37 12.17 12.56
N CYS A 136 2.81 11.32 13.42
CA CYS A 136 3.19 11.24 14.82
C CYS A 136 4.66 10.83 14.99
N GLY A 137 5.15 9.87 14.20
CA GLY A 137 6.54 9.46 14.23
C GLY A 137 7.51 10.57 13.78
N TYR A 138 7.09 11.41 12.84
CA TYR A 138 7.84 12.62 12.49
C TYR A 138 7.92 13.62 13.65
N VAL A 139 6.79 13.90 14.31
CA VAL A 139 6.75 14.79 15.47
C VAL A 139 7.62 14.24 16.60
N ALA A 140 7.56 12.93 16.86
CA ALA A 140 8.40 12.26 17.85
C ALA A 140 9.90 12.39 17.52
N PHE A 141 10.28 12.14 16.27
CA PHE A 141 11.65 12.32 15.80
C PHE A 141 12.12 13.77 15.97
N TRP A 142 11.29 14.74 15.59
CA TRP A 142 11.60 16.16 15.73
C TRP A 142 11.85 16.54 17.20
N ARG A 143 10.97 16.12 18.10
CA ARG A 143 11.13 16.37 19.55
C ARG A 143 12.37 15.71 20.12
N PHE A 144 12.68 14.49 19.71
CA PHE A 144 13.89 13.78 20.17
C PHE A 144 15.16 14.51 19.75
N ASN A 145 15.20 15.05 18.52
CA ASN A 145 16.35 15.82 18.06
C ASN A 145 16.49 17.17 18.77
N LEU A 146 15.39 17.86 19.05
CA LEU A 146 15.43 19.08 19.89
C LEU A 146 15.99 18.77 21.28
N PHE A 147 15.59 17.64 21.87
CA PHE A 147 16.11 17.19 23.16
C PHE A 147 17.61 16.88 23.13
N LEU A 148 18.10 16.25 22.05
CA LEU A 148 19.53 16.01 21.84
C LEU A 148 20.32 17.31 21.67
N LYS A 149 19.79 18.29 20.93
CA LYS A 149 20.41 19.62 20.77
C LYS A 149 20.51 20.38 22.09
N GLY A 150 19.50 20.27 22.96
CA GLY A 150 19.55 20.82 24.32
C GLY A 150 20.67 20.24 25.20
N ARG A 151 21.29 19.12 24.80
CA ARG A 151 22.40 18.45 25.51
C ARG A 151 23.76 18.63 24.83
N GLU A 152 23.88 19.59 23.90
CA GLU A 152 25.08 19.86 23.08
C GLU A 152 26.39 20.03 23.87
N GLY A 153 26.34 20.42 25.15
CA GLY A 153 27.53 20.54 26.00
C GLY A 153 28.15 19.21 26.46
N LYS A 154 27.48 18.06 26.26
CA LYS A 154 27.89 16.74 26.80
C LYS A 154 28.44 15.75 25.77
N TYR A 155 28.41 16.09 24.48
CA TYR A 155 28.73 15.14 23.40
C TYR A 155 30.06 15.46 22.68
N SER A 156 30.76 14.41 22.25
CA SER A 156 31.98 14.51 21.43
C SER A 156 31.68 15.15 20.07
N LEU A 157 32.70 15.76 19.45
CA LEU A 157 32.56 16.41 18.15
C LEU A 157 32.09 15.44 17.06
N ALA A 158 32.60 14.21 17.06
CA ALA A 158 32.20 13.14 16.14
C ALA A 158 30.69 12.83 16.25
N ARG A 159 30.16 12.74 17.48
CA ARG A 159 28.75 12.46 17.73
C ARG A 159 27.84 13.60 17.23
N LYS A 160 28.29 14.85 17.31
CA LYS A 160 27.54 16.00 16.77
C LYS A 160 27.41 15.92 15.26
N PHE A 161 28.50 15.60 14.56
CA PHE A 161 28.48 15.39 13.11
C PHE A 161 27.53 14.26 12.70
N GLN A 162 27.55 13.14 13.43
CA GLN A 162 26.64 12.01 13.17
C GLN A 162 25.17 12.36 13.38
N ILE A 163 24.85 13.12 14.44
CA ILE A 163 23.48 13.57 14.69
C ILE A 163 23.00 14.49 13.56
N GLU A 164 23.80 15.47 13.18
CA GLU A 164 23.42 16.43 12.13
C GLU A 164 23.28 15.76 10.75
N GLU A 165 24.16 14.81 10.43
CA GLU A 165 24.05 13.99 9.23
C GLU A 165 22.79 13.11 9.24
N ASN A 166 22.49 12.45 10.36
CA ASN A 166 21.28 11.64 10.50
C ASN A 166 20.01 12.49 10.34
N ILE A 167 19.98 13.69 10.94
CA ILE A 167 18.86 14.66 10.78
C ILE A 167 18.68 15.04 9.31
N ARG A 168 19.77 15.39 8.61
CA ARG A 168 19.72 15.74 7.18
C ARG A 168 19.21 14.57 6.35
N SER A 169 19.72 13.36 6.60
CA SER A 169 19.31 12.14 5.89
C SER A 169 17.82 11.83 6.12
N PHE A 170 17.34 12.02 7.35
CA PHE A 170 15.95 11.82 7.71
C PHE A 170 15.03 12.84 7.06
N GLN A 171 15.41 14.13 7.05
CA GLN A 171 14.61 15.17 6.39
C GLN A 171 14.42 14.89 4.90
N LEU A 172 15.47 14.44 4.21
CA LEU A 172 15.37 14.07 2.80
C LEU A 172 14.41 12.89 2.61
N ALA A 173 14.56 11.84 3.43
CA ALA A 173 13.72 10.66 3.31
C ALA A 173 12.26 10.93 3.71
N PHE A 174 12.04 11.79 4.69
CA PHE A 174 10.70 12.21 5.11
C PHE A 174 9.97 13.00 4.01
N ARG A 175 10.67 13.87 3.27
CA ARG A 175 10.08 14.56 2.09
C ARG A 175 9.62 13.55 1.03
N MET A 176 10.39 12.48 0.80
CA MET A 176 9.99 11.41 -0.11
C MET A 176 8.77 10.62 0.44
N VAL A 177 8.74 10.34 1.74
CA VAL A 177 7.60 9.68 2.40
C VAL A 177 6.33 10.53 2.34
N ILE A 178 6.41 11.85 2.58
CA ILE A 178 5.27 12.76 2.42
C ILE A 178 4.80 12.76 0.96
N ALA A 179 5.71 12.86 -0.01
CA ALA A 179 5.34 12.84 -1.41
C ALA A 179 4.59 11.54 -1.76
N ALA A 180 5.08 10.39 -1.30
CA ALA A 180 4.41 9.11 -1.46
C ALA A 180 3.05 9.06 -0.74
N ALA A 181 2.97 9.54 0.51
CA ALA A 181 1.73 9.56 1.29
C ALA A 181 0.67 10.48 0.67
N LEU A 182 1.06 11.67 0.17
CA LEU A 182 0.18 12.59 -0.54
C LEU A 182 -0.37 11.94 -1.81
N TYR A 183 0.51 11.34 -2.60
CA TYR A 183 0.11 10.62 -3.80
C TYR A 183 -0.89 9.49 -3.48
N LEU A 184 -0.65 8.70 -2.43
CA LEU A 184 -1.56 7.65 -1.98
C LEU A 184 -2.88 8.22 -1.45
N SER A 185 -2.85 9.37 -0.79
CA SER A 185 -4.04 10.05 -0.29
C SER A 185 -4.92 10.59 -1.43
N VAL A 186 -4.32 11.13 -2.49
CA VAL A 186 -5.03 11.56 -3.71
C VAL A 186 -5.67 10.36 -4.39
N ALA A 187 -4.94 9.26 -4.51
CA ALA A 187 -5.49 8.01 -5.03
C ALA A 187 -6.70 7.54 -4.19
N LEU A 188 -6.57 7.44 -2.87
CA LEU A 188 -7.68 7.05 -2.00
C LEU A 188 -8.87 8.01 -2.08
N PHE A 189 -8.61 9.31 -2.20
CA PHE A 189 -9.67 10.31 -2.34
C PHE A 189 -10.45 10.12 -3.65
N ILE A 190 -9.77 9.89 -4.78
CA ILE A 190 -10.43 9.58 -6.05
C ILE A 190 -11.25 8.28 -5.93
N LEU A 191 -10.71 7.24 -5.29
CA LEU A 191 -11.44 5.99 -5.05
C LEU A 191 -12.73 6.22 -4.26
N VAL A 192 -12.69 7.07 -3.23
CA VAL A 192 -13.88 7.43 -2.44
C VAL A 192 -14.91 8.15 -3.31
N LEU A 193 -14.48 9.09 -4.17
CA LEU A 193 -15.39 9.79 -5.09
C LEU A 193 -16.09 8.83 -6.07
N VAL A 194 -15.38 7.80 -6.54
CA VAL A 194 -15.92 6.74 -7.42
C VAL A 194 -16.94 5.90 -6.65
N ILE A 195 -16.62 5.42 -5.45
CA ILE A 195 -17.51 4.57 -4.64
C ILE A 195 -18.84 5.27 -4.33
N PHE A 196 -18.79 6.55 -3.97
CA PHE A 196 -20.00 7.31 -3.63
C PHE A 196 -20.81 7.78 -4.85
N LYS A 197 -20.39 7.44 -6.07
CA LYS A 197 -21.00 7.90 -7.34
C LYS A 197 -21.28 9.41 -7.33
N VAL A 198 -20.36 10.20 -6.78
CA VAL A 198 -20.56 11.65 -6.59
C VAL A 198 -20.81 12.35 -7.92
N PHE A 199 -20.18 11.87 -9.00
CA PHE A 199 -20.36 12.38 -10.35
C PHE A 199 -20.98 11.31 -11.26
N GLN A 200 -22.31 11.25 -11.30
CA GLN A 200 -23.04 10.40 -12.22
C GLN A 200 -22.64 10.73 -13.68
N GLY A 201 -22.13 9.74 -14.42
CA GLY A 201 -21.73 9.86 -15.83
C GLY A 201 -20.24 10.12 -16.09
N PHE A 202 -19.44 10.51 -15.07
CA PHE A 202 -17.99 10.66 -15.19
C PHE A 202 -17.19 9.46 -14.65
N GLU A 203 -17.88 8.41 -14.17
CA GLU A 203 -17.30 7.19 -13.61
C GLU A 203 -16.12 6.62 -14.45
N PRO A 204 -16.25 6.38 -15.77
CA PRO A 204 -15.15 5.86 -16.58
C PRO A 204 -13.97 6.85 -16.75
N TYR A 205 -14.22 8.16 -16.70
CA TYR A 205 -13.15 9.17 -16.75
C TYR A 205 -12.41 9.28 -15.42
N LEU A 206 -13.12 9.16 -14.30
CA LEU A 206 -12.55 9.18 -12.95
C LEU A 206 -11.76 7.90 -12.68
N ASP A 207 -12.24 6.74 -13.14
CA ASP A 207 -11.48 5.49 -13.12
C ASP A 207 -10.22 5.61 -13.96
N HIS A 208 -10.31 6.18 -15.17
CA HIS A 208 -9.15 6.40 -16.02
C HIS A 208 -8.17 7.45 -15.43
N LEU A 209 -8.67 8.46 -14.72
CA LEU A 209 -7.85 9.47 -14.02
C LEU A 209 -7.18 8.88 -12.78
N PHE A 210 -7.87 8.04 -12.01
CA PHE A 210 -7.29 7.25 -10.92
C PHE A 210 -6.16 6.36 -11.45
N ASP A 211 -6.38 5.70 -12.58
CA ASP A 211 -5.38 4.93 -13.32
C ASP A 211 -4.18 5.78 -13.76
N THR A 212 -4.42 7.02 -14.20
CA THR A 212 -3.39 7.94 -14.74
C THR A 212 -2.64 8.70 -13.64
N SER A 213 -3.25 8.90 -12.46
CA SER A 213 -2.61 9.56 -11.31
C SER A 213 -1.46 8.75 -10.73
N ARG A 214 -1.32 7.47 -11.13
CA ARG A 214 -0.20 6.61 -10.82
C ARG A 214 0.85 6.58 -11.95
N PRO A 215 2.18 6.47 -11.68
CA PRO A 215 3.10 6.04 -12.73
C PRO A 215 2.62 4.67 -13.24
N ASN A 216 2.07 4.68 -14.46
CA ASN A 216 1.39 3.60 -15.18
C ASN A 216 2.19 2.27 -15.26
N PRO A 217 1.57 1.08 -15.50
CA PRO A 217 0.26 0.87 -16.13
C PRO A 217 -0.76 -0.05 -15.41
N LYS A 218 -1.96 0.52 -15.17
CA LYS A 218 -3.34 -0.01 -15.41
C LYS A 218 -4.00 -1.08 -14.49
N LEU A 219 -5.22 -0.73 -14.03
CA LEU A 219 -5.86 -0.77 -12.70
C LEU A 219 -6.98 -1.79 -12.27
N ASP A 220 -6.79 -2.90 -11.54
CA ASP A 220 -7.83 -3.87 -11.10
C ASP A 220 -8.31 -3.68 -9.66
N CYS A 221 -9.61 -3.89 -9.40
CA CYS A 221 -10.12 -4.70 -8.28
C CYS A 221 -11.64 -4.53 -8.07
N HIS A 222 -12.43 -5.56 -8.43
CA HIS A 222 -13.53 -6.22 -7.67
C HIS A 222 -14.28 -7.26 -8.55
N LEU A 223 -13.86 -7.49 -9.79
CA LEU A 223 -14.37 -8.60 -10.62
C LEU A 223 -14.29 -9.96 -9.91
N VAL A 224 -13.34 -10.10 -8.98
CA VAL A 224 -13.07 -11.30 -8.20
C VAL A 224 -14.07 -11.53 -7.06
N CYS A 225 -14.66 -10.48 -6.47
CA CYS A 225 -15.68 -10.63 -5.42
C CYS A 225 -17.01 -11.14 -5.99
N ALA A 226 -17.41 -10.66 -7.16
CA ALA A 226 -18.69 -11.01 -7.78
C ALA A 226 -18.72 -12.45 -8.33
N LEU A 227 -17.56 -12.98 -8.76
CA LEU A 227 -17.45 -14.35 -9.27
C LEU A 227 -17.41 -15.43 -8.17
N LEU A 228 -17.00 -15.07 -6.95
CA LEU A 228 -16.99 -16.00 -5.81
C LEU A 228 -18.34 -16.09 -5.10
N GLU A 229 -19.14 -15.03 -5.06
CA GLU A 229 -20.51 -15.10 -4.51
C GLU A 229 -21.46 -15.91 -5.41
N GLY A 230 -21.28 -15.87 -6.74
CA GLY A 230 -22.06 -16.67 -7.69
C GLY A 230 -21.70 -18.16 -7.74
N SER A 231 -20.50 -18.55 -7.29
CA SER A 231 -20.05 -19.96 -7.33
C SER A 231 -20.18 -20.69 -5.99
N PHE A 232 -20.48 -19.97 -4.89
CA PHE A 232 -20.68 -20.58 -3.57
C PHE A 232 -22.16 -20.68 -3.15
N PHE A 233 -23.08 -19.93 -3.79
CA PHE A 233 -24.52 -20.02 -3.47
C PHE A 233 -25.31 -21.02 -4.31
N GLU A 234 -24.74 -21.57 -5.38
CA GLU A 234 -25.43 -22.52 -6.27
C GLU A 234 -25.10 -23.99 -5.95
N SER A 235 -24.55 -24.27 -4.76
CA SER A 235 -24.32 -25.63 -4.26
C SER A 235 -25.16 -26.02 -3.03
N ASP A 236 -25.95 -25.11 -2.45
CA ASP A 236 -26.78 -25.38 -1.26
C ASP A 236 -28.29 -25.08 -1.47
N ALA A 237 -28.74 -24.94 -2.73
CA ALA A 237 -30.15 -24.84 -3.05
C ALA A 237 -30.45 -25.64 -4.34
N VAL A 238 -30.83 -26.90 -4.16
CA VAL A 238 -31.85 -27.68 -4.88
C VAL A 238 -31.56 -29.16 -4.61
N ASP A 239 -32.65 -29.87 -4.27
CA ASP A 239 -32.76 -31.27 -3.87
C ASP A 239 -31.99 -32.30 -4.72
#